data_AF-A0A7M3MH14-F1
#
_entry.id   AF-A0A7M3MH14-F1
#
_cell.length_a   1.000
_cell.length_b   1.000
_cell.length_c   1.000
_cell.angle_alpha   90.00
_cell.angle_beta   90.00
_cell.angle_gamma   90.00
#
_symmetry.space_group_name_H-M   'P 1'
#
loop_
_entity.id
_entity.type
_entity.pdbx_description
1 polymer ?
#
loop_
_entity_poly.entity_id
_entity_poly.type
_entity_poly.pdbx_seq_one_letter_code
_entity_poly.pdbx_strand_id
1 'polypeptide(L)'
;MRTVTLLLLVSCLVAACAKPMTLSDFRFRCRFADSSSGSFDNLSGCNYQLQENVCREYANVLSQQYLSRDECIQGCRNVQRSFSLQATPMGCQSYLNRTRTICEQYCRQNYQ
;
A
#
# COMPACT_ATOMS: atom_id res chain seq x y z
N MET A 1 49.73 -32.15 -0.04
CA MET A 1 48.56 -32.62 -0.82
C MET A 1 47.30 -32.27 -0.06
N ARG A 2 46.36 -31.58 -0.74
CA ARG A 2 44.90 -31.55 -0.49
C ARG A 2 44.47 -30.90 0.85
N THR A 3 43.62 -29.88 0.92
CA THR A 3 42.42 -29.56 0.12
C THR A 3 42.11 -28.06 0.19
N VAL A 4 41.98 -27.43 -0.97
CA VAL A 4 41.23 -26.18 -1.16
C VAL A 4 39.77 -26.57 -1.41
N THR A 5 38.81 -26.12 -0.61
CA THR A 5 37.40 -26.10 -1.05
C THR A 5 36.55 -25.07 -0.31
N LEU A 6 36.26 -23.99 -1.05
CA LEU A 6 35.02 -23.20 -1.11
C LEU A 6 34.15 -23.05 0.15
N LEU A 7 34.21 -21.86 0.75
CA LEU A 7 33.15 -21.28 1.59
C LEU A 7 32.63 -20.01 0.89
N LEU A 8 31.99 -20.21 -0.26
CA LEU A 8 31.30 -19.21 -1.05
C LEU A 8 30.00 -19.87 -1.51
N LEU A 9 28.87 -19.16 -1.39
CA LEU A 9 27.51 -19.51 -1.88
C LEU A 9 26.54 -20.12 -0.86
N VAL A 10 26.13 -19.35 0.16
CA VAL A 10 24.79 -19.52 0.75
C VAL A 10 24.19 -18.15 1.12
N SER A 11 23.99 -17.27 0.12
CA SER A 11 23.32 -15.96 0.31
C SER A 11 22.05 -15.81 -0.52
N CYS A 12 21.56 -16.87 -1.17
CA CYS A 12 20.56 -16.76 -2.26
C CYS A 12 19.16 -17.28 -1.94
N LEU A 13 18.74 -17.37 -0.68
CA LEU A 13 17.44 -17.98 -0.34
C LEU A 13 16.62 -17.15 0.64
N VAL A 14 16.28 -15.93 0.22
CA VAL A 14 14.96 -15.34 0.53
C VAL A 14 14.49 -14.51 -0.66
N ALA A 15 14.49 -15.11 -1.85
CA ALA A 15 13.53 -14.73 -2.86
C ALA A 15 12.15 -15.18 -2.35
N ALA A 16 11.60 -14.46 -1.39
CA ALA A 16 10.19 -14.57 -1.07
C ALA A 16 9.47 -14.12 -2.33
N CYS A 17 9.06 -15.08 -3.17
CA CYS A 17 8.11 -14.89 -4.25
C CYS A 17 6.76 -14.53 -3.61
N ALA A 18 6.68 -13.35 -2.99
CA ALA A 18 5.44 -12.77 -2.54
C ALA A 18 4.61 -12.55 -3.80
N LYS A 19 3.48 -13.25 -3.89
CA LYS A 19 2.51 -13.07 -4.97
C LYS A 19 2.22 -11.56 -5.10
N PRO A 20 2.28 -10.99 -6.31
CA PRO A 20 1.96 -9.58 -6.50
C PRO A 20 0.54 -9.31 -6.02
N MET A 21 0.38 -8.22 -5.27
CA MET A 21 -0.92 -7.76 -4.77
C MET A 21 -1.85 -7.52 -5.95
N THR A 22 -3.05 -8.08 -5.87
CA THR A 22 -4.12 -7.82 -6.83
C THR A 22 -4.93 -6.58 -6.44
N LEU A 23 -5.74 -6.05 -7.36
CA LEU A 23 -6.66 -4.95 -7.06
C LEU A 23 -7.67 -5.34 -5.96
N SER A 24 -8.09 -6.60 -5.93
CA SER A 24 -8.98 -7.12 -4.88
C SER A 24 -8.30 -7.12 -3.50
N ASP A 25 -7.02 -7.50 -3.44
CA ASP A 25 -6.22 -7.44 -2.21
C ASP A 25 -6.08 -6.00 -1.72
N PHE A 26 -5.83 -5.05 -2.64
CA PHE A 26 -5.81 -3.63 -2.32
C PHE A 26 -7.15 -3.19 -1.71
N ARG A 27 -8.27 -3.47 -2.36
CA ARG A 27 -9.62 -3.07 -1.90
C ARG A 27 -9.93 -3.62 -0.51
N PHE A 28 -9.60 -4.89 -0.27
CA PHE A 28 -9.75 -5.51 1.04
C PHE A 28 -8.90 -4.77 2.09
N ARG A 29 -7.59 -4.61 1.84
CA ARG A 29 -6.68 -3.96 2.80
C ARG A 29 -7.00 -2.48 3.04
N CYS A 30 -7.53 -1.78 2.04
CA CYS A 30 -7.95 -0.39 2.17
C CYS A 30 -9.10 -0.23 3.17
N ARG A 31 -10.12 -1.10 3.11
CA ARG A 31 -11.24 -1.11 4.05
C ARG A 31 -10.81 -1.33 5.51
N PHE A 32 -9.67 -1.96 5.73
CA PHE A 32 -9.11 -2.25 7.06
C PHE A 32 -7.86 -1.43 7.38
N ALA A 33 -7.63 -0.32 6.67
CA ALA A 33 -6.46 0.52 6.89
C ALA A 33 -6.47 1.20 8.27
N ASP A 34 -7.64 1.41 8.89
CA ASP A 34 -7.76 2.02 10.23
C ASP A 34 -7.77 0.99 11.38
N SER A 35 -8.04 -0.29 11.10
CA SER A 35 -8.40 -1.29 12.13
C SER A 35 -7.20 -1.92 12.84
N SER A 36 -6.06 -1.22 12.97
CA SER A 36 -4.86 -1.75 13.67
C SER A 36 -4.43 -0.94 14.88
N SER A 37 -5.09 0.18 15.18
CA SER A 37 -5.11 0.71 16.53
C SER A 37 -6.13 -0.13 17.32
N GLY A 38 -5.63 -1.03 18.16
CA GLY A 38 -6.42 -2.02 18.91
C GLY A 38 -7.34 -1.41 19.96
N SER A 39 -8.38 -0.70 19.54
CA SER A 39 -9.46 -0.25 20.42
C SER A 39 -10.78 -0.40 19.67
N PHE A 40 -11.54 -1.43 20.05
CA PHE A 40 -12.91 -1.67 19.61
C PHE A 40 -13.90 -0.57 20.05
N ASP A 41 -13.42 0.50 20.71
CA ASP A 41 -14.24 1.56 21.32
C ASP A 41 -14.07 2.96 20.71
N ASN A 42 -13.26 3.14 19.67
CA ASN A 42 -13.10 4.48 19.09
C ASN A 42 -14.15 4.80 18.03
N LEU A 43 -15.18 5.52 18.46
CA LEU A 43 -16.03 6.44 17.68
C LEU A 43 -15.24 7.56 16.96
N SER A 44 -13.94 7.38 16.74
CA SER A 44 -13.01 8.28 16.05
C SER A 44 -12.35 7.62 14.83
N GLY A 45 -12.94 6.55 14.30
CA GLY A 45 -12.56 6.02 12.99
C GLY A 45 -12.89 7.05 11.92
N CYS A 46 -12.04 7.16 10.90
CA CYS A 46 -12.31 8.07 9.81
C CYS A 46 -13.75 7.86 9.26
N ASN A 47 -14.48 8.92 8.91
CA ASN A 47 -15.88 8.75 8.44
C ASN A 47 -15.95 7.71 7.32
N TYR A 48 -16.89 6.75 7.41
CA TYR A 48 -17.03 5.65 6.45
C TYR A 48 -17.15 6.14 5.00
N GLN A 49 -17.88 7.23 4.76
CA GLN A 49 -18.01 7.84 3.44
C GLN A 49 -16.66 8.34 2.91
N LEU A 50 -15.86 8.98 3.76
CA LEU A 50 -14.51 9.41 3.38
C LEU A 50 -13.62 8.21 3.10
N GLN A 51 -13.70 7.16 3.93
CA GLN A 51 -12.95 5.93 3.71
C GLN A 51 -13.28 5.30 2.35
N GLU A 52 -14.57 5.17 2.05
CA GLU A 52 -15.05 4.60 0.79
C GLU A 52 -14.59 5.43 -0.41
N ASN A 53 -14.73 6.75 -0.35
CA ASN A 53 -14.28 7.65 -1.41
C ASN A 53 -12.78 7.54 -1.64
N VAL A 54 -11.97 7.53 -0.58
CA VAL A 54 -10.52 7.37 -0.67
C VAL A 54 -10.17 6.01 -1.29
N CYS A 55 -10.76 4.90 -0.81
CA CYS A 55 -10.50 3.57 -1.37
C CYS A 55 -10.87 3.48 -2.84
N ARG A 56 -11.98 4.11 -3.24
CA ARG A 56 -12.44 4.16 -4.62
C ARG A 56 -11.45 4.90 -5.51
N GLU A 57 -11.00 6.08 -5.10
CA GLU A 57 -10.05 6.87 -5.88
C GLU A 57 -8.69 6.18 -6.03
N TYR A 58 -8.20 5.53 -4.98
CA TYR A 58 -7.02 4.69 -5.11
C TYR A 58 -7.24 3.48 -6.02
N ALA A 59 -8.40 2.81 -5.92
CA ALA A 59 -8.71 1.70 -6.81
C ALA A 59 -8.83 2.14 -8.28
N ASN A 60 -9.30 3.37 -8.54
CA ASN A 60 -9.34 3.96 -9.86
C ASN A 60 -7.92 4.14 -10.42
N VAL A 61 -7.00 4.71 -9.64
CA VAL A 61 -5.58 4.79 -9.98
C VAL A 61 -5.04 3.39 -10.32
N LEU A 62 -5.21 2.43 -9.42
CA LEU A 62 -4.65 1.08 -9.60
C LEU A 62 -5.31 0.25 -10.72
N SER A 63 -6.46 0.69 -11.24
CA SER A 63 -7.11 0.07 -12.39
C SER A 63 -6.52 0.49 -13.74
N GLN A 64 -5.69 1.54 -13.75
CA GLN A 64 -5.01 2.02 -14.94
C GLN A 64 -3.73 1.23 -15.22
N GLN A 65 -3.26 1.28 -16.47
CA GLN A 65 -1.92 0.84 -16.82
C GLN A 65 -0.94 2.01 -16.75
N TYR A 66 0.23 1.77 -16.18
CA TYR A 66 1.32 2.73 -16.05
C TYR A 66 2.56 2.22 -16.77
N LEU A 67 3.40 3.13 -17.25
CA LEU A 67 4.65 2.80 -17.94
C LEU A 67 5.77 2.44 -16.96
N SER A 68 5.70 2.94 -15.72
CA SER A 68 6.70 2.68 -14.70
C SER A 68 6.12 2.65 -13.29
N ARG A 69 6.90 2.07 -12.38
CA ARG A 69 6.62 2.12 -10.94
C ARG A 69 6.43 3.53 -10.41
N ASP A 70 7.28 4.46 -10.82
CA ASP A 70 7.25 5.83 -10.31
C ASP A 70 5.99 6.58 -10.74
N GLU A 71 5.53 6.33 -11.97
CA GLU A 71 4.28 6.88 -12.47
C GLU A 71 3.07 6.38 -11.66
N CYS A 72 3.01 5.07 -11.39
CA CYS A 72 1.97 4.48 -10.53
C CYS A 72 2.00 5.07 -9.10
N ILE A 73 3.18 5.17 -8.48
CA ILE A 73 3.36 5.77 -7.15
C ILE A 73 2.92 7.22 -7.14
N GLN A 74 3.22 7.97 -8.21
CA GLN A 74 2.80 9.35 -8.32
C GLN A 74 1.26 9.47 -8.38
N GLY A 75 0.58 8.55 -9.07
CA GLY A 75 -0.87 8.40 -9.01
C GLY A 75 -1.39 8.24 -7.57
N CYS A 76 -0.78 7.35 -6.79
CA CYS A 76 -1.13 7.17 -5.37
C CYS A 76 -0.94 8.46 -4.54
N ARG A 77 0.12 9.23 -4.82
CA ARG A 77 0.42 10.49 -4.12
C ARG A 77 -0.53 11.61 -4.50
N ASN A 78 -1.01 11.63 -5.74
CA ASN A 78 -2.01 12.59 -6.21
C ASN A 78 -3.31 12.42 -5.43
N VAL A 79 -3.79 11.18 -5.28
CA VAL A 79 -4.98 10.88 -4.45
C VAL A 79 -4.76 11.35 -3.01
N GLN A 80 -3.62 11.03 -2.39
CA GLN A 80 -3.34 11.48 -1.03
C GLN A 80 -3.48 13.00 -0.91
N ARG A 81 -2.85 13.76 -1.81
CA ARG A 81 -2.89 15.22 -1.79
C ARG A 81 -4.30 15.78 -1.94
N SER A 82 -5.13 15.17 -2.80
CA SER A 82 -6.53 15.57 -3.00
C SER A 82 -7.38 15.41 -1.74
N PHE A 83 -7.08 14.41 -0.91
CA PHE A 83 -7.84 14.14 0.32
C PHE A 83 -7.22 14.70 1.59
N SER A 84 -5.94 15.08 1.60
CA SER A 84 -5.24 15.60 2.80
C SER A 84 -5.98 16.78 3.44
N LEU A 85 -6.49 17.72 2.64
CA LEU A 85 -7.21 18.90 3.15
C LEU A 85 -8.53 18.53 3.85
N GLN A 86 -9.20 17.47 3.41
CA GLN A 86 -10.45 17.00 4.00
C GLN A 86 -10.20 16.09 5.21
N ALA A 87 -9.20 15.22 5.12
CA ALA A 87 -8.92 14.20 6.12
C ALA A 87 -8.18 14.74 7.36
N THR A 88 -7.31 15.74 7.20
CA THR A 88 -6.54 16.31 8.33
C THR A 88 -7.44 16.85 9.45
N PRO A 89 -8.43 17.72 9.20
CA PRO A 89 -9.31 18.23 10.25
C PRO A 89 -10.21 17.14 10.85
N MET A 90 -10.41 16.03 10.15
CA MET A 90 -11.23 14.89 10.59
C MET A 90 -10.44 13.83 11.36
N GLY A 91 -9.14 14.05 11.62
CA GLY A 91 -8.28 13.06 12.30
C GLY A 91 -7.96 11.83 11.45
N CYS A 92 -8.28 11.85 10.16
CA CYS A 92 -8.15 10.72 9.23
C CYS A 92 -6.75 10.53 8.64
N GLN A 93 -5.74 11.26 9.13
CA GLN A 93 -4.42 11.28 8.51
C GLN A 93 -3.73 9.91 8.53
N SER A 94 -3.89 9.15 9.62
CA SER A 94 -3.34 7.79 9.75
C SER A 94 -3.93 6.85 8.69
N TYR A 95 -5.24 6.92 8.49
CA TYR A 95 -5.93 6.16 7.46
C TYR A 95 -5.43 6.51 6.04
N LEU A 96 -5.30 7.80 5.72
CA LEU A 96 -4.77 8.23 4.42
C LEU A 96 -3.33 7.76 4.20
N ASN A 97 -2.46 7.94 5.20
CA ASN A 97 -1.06 7.55 5.13
C ASN A 97 -0.94 6.04 4.87
N ARG A 98 -1.72 5.24 5.59
CA ARG A 98 -1.71 3.79 5.44
C ARG A 98 -2.26 3.33 4.11
N THR A 99 -3.38 3.91 3.67
CA THR A 99 -3.98 3.58 2.37
C THR A 99 -3.01 3.89 1.23
N ARG A 100 -2.32 5.04 1.28
CA ARG A 100 -1.24 5.36 0.35
C ARG A 100 -0.15 4.29 0.38
N THR A 101 0.33 3.90 1.56
CA THR A 101 1.39 2.89 1.67
C THR A 101 0.99 1.56 1.03
N ILE A 102 -0.28 1.15 1.16
CA ILE A 102 -0.81 -0.06 0.51
C ILE A 102 -0.84 0.14 -1.02
N CYS A 103 -1.26 1.31 -1.51
CA CYS A 103 -1.22 1.65 -2.94
C CYS A 103 0.21 1.61 -3.51
N GLU A 104 1.18 2.25 -2.83
CA GLU A 104 2.58 2.24 -3.25
C GLU A 104 3.15 0.81 -3.23
N GLN A 105 2.73 -0.03 -2.28
CA GLN A 105 3.11 -1.44 -2.24
C GLN A 105 2.59 -2.20 -3.47
N TYR A 106 1.34 -1.97 -3.89
CA TYR A 106 0.81 -2.52 -5.13
C TYR A 106 1.68 -2.10 -6.33
N CYS A 107 2.01 -0.81 -6.43
CA CYS A 107 2.83 -0.30 -7.53
C CYS A 107 4.22 -0.97 -7.58
N ARG A 108 4.89 -1.11 -6.42
CA ARG A 108 6.21 -1.75 -6.33
C ARG A 108 6.21 -3.24 -6.71
N GLN A 109 5.06 -3.91 -6.58
CA GLN A 109 4.92 -5.33 -6.88
C GLN A 109 4.48 -5.59 -8.33
N ASN A 110 3.80 -4.63 -8.97
CA ASN A 110 3.21 -4.82 -10.30
C ASN A 110 3.96 -4.09 -11.43
N TYR A 111 4.81 -3.10 -11.11
CA TYR A 111 5.56 -2.33 -12.09
C TYR A 111 7.06 -2.32 -11.78
N GLN A 112 7.86 -2.28 -12.86
CA GLN A 112 9.31 -2.13 -12.81
C GLN A 112 9.71 -0.65 -12.80
#